data_AF-A0A3D0K2W8-F1
#
_entry.id   AF-A0A3D0K2W8-F1
#
_cell.length_a   1.000
_cell.length_b   1.000
_cell.length_c   1.000
_cell.angle_alpha   90.00
_cell.angle_beta   90.00
_cell.angle_gamma   90.00
#
_symmetry.space_group_name_H-M   'P 1'
#
loop_
_entity.id
_entity.type
_entity.pdbx_description
1 polymer ?
#
loop_
_entity_poly.entity_id
_entity_poly.type
_entity_poly.pdbx_seq_one_letter_code
_entity_poly.pdbx_strand_id
1 'polypeptide(L)' 'MIEQHALDGVRSIIALHVDPYLEAGHIGLRAGPLTANCLSFRITVTGRGGHSARPYQSLDPIP' A
#
# COMPACT_ATOMS: atom_id res chain seq x y z
N MET A 1 5.50 17.58 -0.58
CA MET A 1 4.83 18.49 0.38
C MET A 1 5.54 18.53 1.71
N ILE A 2 5.57 17.43 2.49
CA ILE A 2 6.25 17.43 3.81
C ILE A 2 7.75 17.75 3.66
N GLU A 3 8.46 17.02 2.79
CA GLU A 3 9.87 17.30 2.46
C GLU A 3 10.10 18.67 1.79
N GLN A 4 9.03 19.33 1.34
CA GLN A 4 9.07 20.67 0.75
C GLN A 4 8.68 21.74 1.77
N HIS A 5 8.77 21.44 3.08
CA HIS A 5 8.52 22.40 4.16
C HIS A 5 7.10 22.95 4.23
N ALA A 6 6.11 22.25 3.66
CA ALA A 6 4.72 22.72 3.66
C ALA A 6 4.07 22.79 5.07
N LEU A 7 4.72 22.24 6.10
CA LEU A 7 4.23 22.21 7.48
C LEU A 7 5.00 23.12 8.44
N ASP A 8 5.97 23.89 7.95
CA ASP A 8 6.77 24.79 8.80
C ASP A 8 5.86 25.83 9.47
N GLY A 9 5.92 25.91 10.80
CA GLY A 9 5.08 26.81 11.61
C GLY A 9 3.63 26.35 11.82
N VAL A 10 3.22 25.19 11.30
CA VAL A 10 1.86 24.66 11.47
C VAL A 10 1.70 24.00 12.84
N ARG A 11 0.71 24.43 13.62
CA ARG A 11 0.41 23.91 14.97
C ARG A 11 -0.45 22.65 14.96
N SER A 12 -1.37 22.53 14.00
CA SER A 12 -2.34 21.44 13.92
C SER A 12 -2.86 21.28 12.49
N ILE A 13 -3.24 20.05 12.13
CA ILE A 13 -3.71 19.69 10.80
C ILE A 13 -5.09 19.03 10.93
N ILE A 14 -6.01 19.40 10.04
CA ILE A 14 -7.32 18.76 9.88
C ILE A 14 -7.41 18.28 8.44
N ALA A 15 -7.87 17.04 8.24
CA ALA A 15 -8.10 16.45 6.94
C ALA A 15 -9.49 15.82 6.89
N LEU A 16 -10.10 15.82 5.71
CA LEU A 16 -11.42 15.24 5.46
C LEU A 16 -11.32 14.30 4.26
N HIS A 17 -12.11 13.24 4.30
CA HIS A 17 -12.34 12.35 3.17
C HIS A 17 -13.84 12.14 3.05
N VAL A 18 -14.36 12.12 1.83
CA VAL A 18 -15.75 11.74 1.60
C VAL A 18 -15.88 10.24 1.81
N ASP A 19 -16.66 9.83 2.80
CA ASP A 19 -17.04 8.43 2.97
C ASP A 19 -18.39 8.20 2.27
N PRO A 20 -18.44 7.48 1.14
CA PRO A 20 -19.68 7.24 0.41
C PRO A 20 -20.65 6.33 1.17
N TYR A 21 -20.21 5.66 2.25
CA TYR A 21 -21.05 4.81 3.07
C TYR A 21 -21.65 5.55 4.28
N LEU A 22 -21.23 6.80 4.53
CA LEU A 22 -21.81 7.66 5.55
C LEU A 22 -22.92 8.53 4.94
N GLU A 23 -24.09 8.54 5.57
CA GLU A 23 -25.20 9.38 5.11
C GLU A 23 -24.82 10.87 5.11
N ALA A 24 -25.19 11.59 4.05
CA ALA A 24 -24.93 13.01 3.93
C ALA A 24 -25.52 13.80 5.11
N GLY A 25 -24.75 14.77 5.60
CA GLY A 25 -25.09 15.54 6.81
C GLY A 25 -24.45 15.01 8.10
N HIS A 26 -23.81 13.83 8.05
CA HIS A 26 -23.06 13.27 9.19
C HIS A 26 -21.55 13.42 9.02
N ILE A 27 -20.83 13.44 10.15
CA ILE A 27 -19.36 13.47 10.20
C ILE A 27 -18.89 12.32 11.09
N GLY A 28 -18.08 11.42 10.53
CA GLY A 28 -17.41 10.36 11.27
C GLY A 28 -16.14 10.87 11.94
N LEU A 29 -15.98 10.60 13.25
CA LEU A 29 -14.80 10.96 14.03
C LEU A 29 -14.32 9.77 14.87
N ARG A 30 -13.02 9.64 15.03
CA ARG A 30 -12.40 8.65 15.92
C ARG A 30 -11.15 9.24 16.56
N ALA A 31 -10.94 8.96 17.85
CA ALA A 31 -9.69 9.24 18.52
C ALA A 31 -8.66 8.13 18.23
N GLY A 32 -7.42 8.53 17.93
CA GLY A 32 -6.36 7.60 17.55
C GLY A 32 -6.43 7.16 16.07
N PRO A 33 -5.79 6.03 15.70
CA PRO A 33 -5.72 5.59 14.31
C PRO A 33 -7.09 5.32 13.69
N LEU A 34 -7.35 5.92 12.52
CA LEU A 34 -8.59 5.72 11.77
C LEU A 34 -8.43 4.73 10.61
N THR A 35 -7.36 4.86 9.82
CA THR A 35 -7.08 4.02 8.66
C THR A 35 -5.84 3.15 8.88
N ALA A 36 -5.76 2.04 8.16
CA ALA A 36 -4.55 1.21 8.12
C ALA A 36 -3.44 1.87 7.29
N ASN A 37 -2.19 1.53 7.60
CA ASN A 37 -1.07 1.83 6.71
C ASN A 37 -1.21 1.01 5.40
N CYS A 38 -0.81 1.59 4.28
CA CYS A 38 -0.72 0.91 2.99
C CYS A 38 0.74 0.93 2.54
N LEU A 39 1.31 -0.25 2.30
CA LEU A 39 2.64 -0.42 1.72
C LEU A 39 2.58 -1.44 0.59
N SER A 40 3.33 -1.15 -0.47
CA SER A 40 3.50 -2.05 -1.60
C SER A 40 4.91 -2.61 -1.60
N PHE A 41 5.04 -3.90 -1.89
CA PHE A 41 6.33 -4.54 -2.14
C PHE A 41 6.27 -5.35 -3.43
N ARG A 42 7.45 -5.63 -3.99
CA ARG A 42 7.59 -6.42 -5.22
C ARG A 42 8.64 -7.49 -4.97
N ILE A 43 8.32 -8.72 -5.36
CA ILE A 43 9.25 -9.85 -5.32
C ILE A 43 9.46 -10.33 -6.76
N THR A 44 10.71 -10.54 -7.13
CA THR A 44 11.09 -11.22 -8.37
C THR A 44 11.64 -12.58 -8.00
N VAL A 45 10.95 -13.64 -8.42
CA VAL A 45 11.43 -15.02 -8.30
C VAL A 45 12.03 -15.41 -9.64
N THR A 46 13.33 -15.69 -9.68
CA THR A 46 14.06 -16.01 -10.91
C THR A 46 14.33 -17.50 -10.98
N GLY A 47 13.75 -18.16 -11.98
CA GLY A 47 14.06 -19.54 -12.34
C GLY A 47 15.07 -19.63 -13.49
N ARG A 48 15.21 -20.84 -14.02
CA ARG A 48 16.02 -21.15 -15.21
C ARG A 48 15.26 -22.15 -16.08
N GLY A 49 14.94 -21.76 -17.30
CA GLY A 49 14.28 -22.64 -18.26
C GLY A 49 15.14 -23.86 -18.63
N GLY A 50 14.48 -24.90 -19.15
CA GLY A 50 15.12 -26.14 -19.59
C GLY A 50 14.24 -26.89 -20.59
N HIS A 51 14.73 -28.01 -21.11
CA HIS A 51 13.94 -28.88 -21.98
C HIS A 51 12.76 -29.46 -21.19
N SER A 52 11.53 -29.36 -21.70
CA SER A 52 10.31 -29.78 -20.98
C SER A 52 10.34 -31.25 -20.55
N ALA A 53 10.88 -32.14 -21.39
CA ALA A 53 11.11 -33.55 -21.06
C ALA A 53 12.23 -33.84 -20.01
N ARG A 54 12.97 -32.82 -19.53
CA ARG A 54 14.08 -32.95 -18.56
C ARG A 54 13.98 -31.90 -17.43
N PRO A 55 12.90 -31.93 -16.62
CA PRO A 55 12.65 -30.91 -15.59
C PRO A 55 13.74 -30.82 -14.52
N TYR A 56 14.46 -31.92 -14.26
CA TYR A 56 15.61 -31.94 -13.35
C TYR A 56 16.81 -31.08 -13.82
N GLN A 57 16.78 -30.58 -15.06
CA GLN A 57 17.80 -29.67 -15.59
C GLN A 57 17.36 -28.19 -15.53
N SER A 58 16.08 -27.91 -15.27
CA SER A 58 15.53 -26.55 -15.06
C SER A 58 15.51 -26.16 -13.57
N LEU A 59 15.26 -24.88 -13.30
CA LEU A 59 14.87 -24.36 -11.99
C LEU A 59 13.49 -23.71 -12.17
N ASP A 60 12.43 -24.45 -11.87
CA ASP A 60 11.06 -23.92 -11.94
C ASP A 60 10.82 -23.01 -10.73
N PRO A 61 10.51 -21.71 -10.92
CA PRO A 61 10.16 -20.82 -9.82
C PRO A 61 8.72 -21.04 -9.33
N ILE A 62 7.95 -21.92 -9.99
CA ILE A 62 6.58 -22.29 -9.64
C ILE A 62 6.59 -23.73 -9.07
N PRO A 63 6.00 -23.97 -7.89
CA PRO A 63 5.94 -25.30 -7.28
C PRO A 63 4.99 -26.27 -8.00
#